data_AF-A0A522V5Y6-F1
#
_entry.id   AF-A0A522V5Y6-F1
#
_cell.length_a   1.000
_cell.length_b   1.000
_cell.length_c   1.000
_cell.angle_alpha   90.00
_cell.angle_beta   90.00
_cell.angle_gamma   90.00
#
_symmetry.space_group_name_H-M   'P 1'
#
loop_
_entity.id
_entity.type
_entity.pdbx_description
1 polymer ?
#
loop_
_entity_poly.entity_id
_entity_poly.type
_entity_poly.pdbx_seq_one_letter_code
_entity_poly.pdbx_strand_id
1 'polypeptide(L)'
;MEQEKKNATELFRKALVSIDIIFHIVAALLLLIACGFIMYYAFLNIFTPSRDAMIHLVNDVLLALIILELLWTVIRFLKKQKFILAPFLAIGIIAAIRRILLIEAQTSFMEHVPAEKLYEIGLSAGVIITLMCAYYLSVKAEKIEP
;
A
#
# COMPACT_ATOMS: atom_id res chain seq x y z
N MET A 1 34.39 17.96 -27.51
CA MET A 1 33.78 18.13 -26.18
C MET A 1 32.29 17.77 -26.12
N GLU A 2 31.53 17.77 -27.23
CA GLU A 2 30.09 17.37 -27.20
C GLU A 2 29.83 15.84 -27.11
N GLN A 3 30.73 14.99 -27.62
CA GLN A 3 30.54 13.53 -27.55
C GLN A 3 30.74 12.96 -26.14
N GLU A 4 31.54 13.61 -25.29
CA GLU A 4 31.81 13.15 -23.92
C GLU A 4 30.61 13.40 -22.97
N LYS A 5 29.92 14.53 -23.13
CA LYS A 5 28.72 14.88 -22.35
C LYS A 5 27.51 13.97 -22.64
N LYS A 6 27.35 13.51 -23.89
CA LYS A 6 26.28 12.56 -24.25
C LYS A 6 26.44 11.21 -23.56
N ASN A 7 27.68 10.71 -23.45
CA ASN A 7 27.95 9.40 -22.85
C ASN A 7 27.75 9.40 -21.32
N ALA A 8 28.15 10.48 -20.63
CA ALA A 8 27.93 10.64 -19.20
C ALA A 8 26.43 10.71 -18.84
N THR A 9 25.62 11.37 -19.67
CA THR A 9 24.16 11.50 -19.47
C THR A 9 23.42 10.17 -19.70
N GLU A 10 23.82 9.40 -20.72
CA GLU A 10 23.30 8.06 -21.00
C GLU A 10 23.66 7.04 -19.91
N LEU A 11 24.89 7.11 -19.39
CA LEU A 11 25.34 6.27 -18.26
C LEU A 11 24.60 6.60 -16.97
N PHE A 12 24.44 7.89 -16.64
CA PHE A 12 23.66 8.31 -15.47
C PHE A 12 22.21 7.84 -15.58
N ARG A 13 21.58 7.99 -16.75
CA ARG A 13 20.21 7.53 -16.99
C ARG A 13 20.09 6.01 -16.85
N LYS A 14 21.00 5.23 -17.42
CA LYS A 14 20.99 3.76 -17.30
C LYS A 14 21.23 3.28 -15.87
N ALA A 15 22.10 3.96 -15.12
CA ALA A 15 22.34 3.66 -13.72
C ALA A 15 21.09 3.95 -12.87
N LEU A 16 20.44 5.09 -13.09
CA LEU A 16 19.19 5.46 -12.40
C LEU A 16 18.06 4.47 -12.67
N VAL A 17 17.90 4.04 -13.94
CA VAL A 17 16.89 3.05 -14.33
C VAL A 17 17.21 1.66 -13.77
N SER A 18 18.47 1.23 -13.75
CA SER A 18 18.85 -0.08 -13.18
C SER A 18 18.62 -0.12 -11.67
N ILE A 19 18.93 0.97 -10.96
CA ILE A 19 18.67 1.10 -9.53
C ILE A 19 17.17 1.00 -9.25
N ASP A 20 16.34 1.70 -10.03
CA ASP A 20 14.87 1.65 -9.92
C ASP A 20 14.33 0.21 -10.09
N ILE A 21 14.81 -0.51 -11.11
CA ILE A 21 14.42 -1.91 -11.38
C ILE A 21 14.84 -2.84 -10.22
N ILE A 22 16.04 -2.66 -9.68
CA ILE A 22 16.54 -3.46 -8.55
C ILE A 22 15.67 -3.21 -7.31
N PHE A 23 15.38 -1.95 -6.98
CA PHE A 23 14.48 -1.62 -5.88
C PHE A 23 13.09 -2.24 -6.08
N HIS A 24 12.59 -2.25 -7.32
CA HIS A 24 11.30 -2.84 -7.63
C HIS A 24 11.26 -4.36 -7.45
N ILE A 25 12.32 -5.05 -7.89
CA ILE A 25 12.47 -6.50 -7.73
C ILE A 25 12.60 -6.86 -6.25
N VAL A 26 13.41 -6.12 -5.49
CA VAL A 26 13.60 -6.35 -4.05
C VAL A 26 12.30 -6.13 -3.28
N ALA A 27 11.55 -5.07 -3.59
CA ALA A 27 10.26 -4.80 -2.95
C ALA A 27 9.22 -5.88 -3.27
N ALA A 28 9.15 -6.33 -4.52
CA ALA A 28 8.27 -7.43 -4.93
C ALA A 28 8.63 -8.75 -4.24
N LEU A 29 9.93 -9.05 -4.13
CA LEU A 29 10.43 -10.27 -3.48
C LEU A 29 10.10 -10.29 -1.98
N LEU A 30 10.39 -9.21 -1.25
CA LEU A 30 10.13 -9.11 0.19
C LEU A 30 8.66 -9.37 0.54
N LEU A 31 7.76 -8.84 -0.28
CA LEU A 31 6.33 -8.97 -0.03
C LEU A 31 5.77 -10.31 -0.51
N LEU A 32 6.37 -10.94 -1.52
CA LEU A 32 6.10 -12.34 -1.87
C LEU A 32 6.46 -13.27 -0.69
N ILE A 33 7.61 -13.02 -0.04
CA ILE A 33 8.03 -13.76 1.16
C ILE A 33 7.04 -13.56 2.31
N ALA A 34 6.64 -12.31 2.60
CA ALA A 34 5.66 -12.00 3.65
C ALA A 34 4.30 -12.71 3.41
N CYS A 35 3.81 -12.70 2.17
CA CYS A 35 2.60 -13.40 1.78
C CYS A 35 2.71 -14.91 2.00
N GLY A 36 3.83 -15.52 1.56
CA GLY A 36 4.09 -16.94 1.77
C GLY A 36 4.11 -17.33 3.25
N PHE A 37 4.69 -16.49 4.10
CA PHE A 37 4.72 -16.70 5.55
C PHE A 37 3.31 -16.70 6.17
N ILE A 38 2.49 -15.70 5.84
CA ILE A 38 1.12 -15.60 6.34
C ILE A 38 0.29 -16.81 5.87
N MET A 39 0.41 -17.19 4.60
CA MET A 39 -0.31 -18.35 4.05
C MET A 39 0.12 -19.67 4.69
N TYR A 40 1.41 -19.81 5.01
CA TYR A 40 1.93 -20.98 5.72
C TYR A 40 1.34 -21.09 7.14
N TYR A 41 1.29 -19.99 7.90
CA TYR A 41 0.67 -19.96 9.22
C TYR A 41 -0.84 -20.27 9.16
N ALA A 42 -1.54 -19.67 8.19
CA ALA A 42 -2.95 -19.96 7.96
C ALA A 42 -3.19 -21.46 7.67
N PHE A 43 -2.31 -22.09 6.87
CA PHE A 43 -2.40 -23.51 6.54
C PHE A 43 -2.21 -24.43 7.75
N LEU A 44 -1.27 -24.11 8.64
CA LEU A 44 -1.07 -24.86 9.89
C LEU A 44 -2.30 -24.80 10.81
N ASN A 45 -3.01 -23.67 10.82
CA ASN A 45 -4.19 -23.46 11.67
C ASN A 45 -5.43 -24.25 11.20
N ILE A 46 -5.44 -24.78 9.97
CA ILE A 46 -6.55 -25.58 9.41
C ILE A 46 -6.63 -26.98 10.03
N PHE A 47 -5.50 -27.55 10.48
CA PHE A 47 -5.44 -28.96 10.91
C PHE A 47 -6.10 -29.25 12.28
N THR A 48 -6.49 -28.22 13.03
CA THR A 48 -7.27 -28.34 14.28
C THR A 48 -8.57 -27.55 14.18
N PRO A 49 -9.63 -28.12 13.58
CA PRO A 49 -10.84 -27.37 13.25
C PRO A 49 -11.69 -27.12 14.50
N SER A 50 -11.67 -25.88 14.98
CA SER A 50 -12.68 -25.30 15.87
C SER A 50 -13.48 -24.24 15.12
N ARG A 51 -14.68 -23.87 15.61
CA ARG A 51 -15.48 -22.79 14.99
C ARG A 51 -14.72 -21.47 14.94
N ASP A 52 -13.93 -21.19 15.98
CA ASP A 52 -13.01 -20.06 16.01
C ASP A 52 -11.89 -20.19 14.97
N ALA A 53 -11.34 -21.39 14.75
CA ALA A 53 -10.32 -21.61 13.73
C ALA A 53 -10.81 -21.29 12.30
N MET A 54 -12.09 -21.56 12.00
CA MET A 54 -12.67 -21.21 10.70
C MET A 54 -12.80 -19.69 10.50
N ILE A 55 -13.17 -18.97 11.57
CA ILE A 55 -13.24 -17.50 11.58
C ILE A 55 -11.83 -16.89 11.44
N HIS A 56 -10.87 -17.39 12.23
CA HIS A 56 -9.47 -16.96 12.15
C HIS A 56 -8.89 -17.20 10.76
N LEU A 57 -9.21 -18.34 10.13
CA LEU A 57 -8.76 -18.65 8.77
C LEU A 57 -9.25 -17.62 7.74
N VAL A 58 -10.54 -17.25 7.79
CA VAL A 58 -11.09 -16.25 6.87
C VAL A 58 -10.43 -14.90 7.09
N ASN A 59 -10.25 -14.50 8.36
CA ASN A 59 -9.57 -13.25 8.70
C ASN A 59 -8.11 -13.23 8.20
N ASP A 60 -7.37 -14.33 8.35
CA ASP A 60 -5.98 -14.44 7.91
C ASP A 60 -5.85 -14.40 6.38
N VAL A 61 -6.79 -15.04 5.66
CA VAL A 61 -6.85 -14.96 4.18
C VAL A 61 -7.21 -13.54 3.73
N LEU A 62 -8.18 -12.89 4.38
CA LEU A 62 -8.54 -11.50 4.09
C LEU A 62 -7.35 -10.56 4.34
N LEU A 63 -6.64 -10.77 5.45
CA LEU A 63 -5.41 -10.06 5.81
C LEU A 63 -4.34 -10.25 4.73
N ALA A 64 -4.11 -11.48 4.28
CA ALA A 64 -3.16 -11.78 3.21
C ALA A 64 -3.52 -11.07 1.90
N LEU A 65 -4.80 -11.04 1.52
CA LEU A 65 -5.29 -10.32 0.34
C LEU A 65 -5.10 -8.80 0.49
N ILE A 66 -5.38 -8.23 1.65
CA ILE A 66 -5.16 -6.82 1.97
C ILE A 66 -3.67 -6.44 1.86
N ILE A 67 -2.78 -7.32 2.33
CA ILE A 67 -1.32 -7.16 2.22
C ILE A 67 -0.86 -7.27 0.76
N LEU A 68 -1.42 -8.19 -0.01
CA LEU A 68 -1.13 -8.30 -1.45
C LEU A 68 -1.57 -7.05 -2.22
N GLU A 69 -2.72 -6.48 -1.86
CA GLU A 69 -3.22 -5.25 -2.44
C GLU A 69 -2.37 -4.02 -2.01
N LEU A 70 -1.90 -4.00 -0.74
CA LEU A 70 -0.91 -3.03 -0.24
C LEU A 70 0.32 -3.00 -1.11
N LEU A 71 0.92 -4.18 -1.28
CA LEU A 71 2.10 -4.38 -2.09
C LEU A 71 1.91 -3.80 -3.48
N TRP A 72 0.80 -4.13 -4.14
CA TRP A 72 0.53 -3.63 -5.49
C TRP A 72 0.42 -2.10 -5.55
N THR A 73 -0.19 -1.51 -4.53
CA THR A 73 -0.31 -0.04 -4.40
C THR A 73 1.07 0.61 -4.21
N VAL A 74 1.89 0.03 -3.33
CA VAL A 74 3.26 0.51 -3.04
C VAL A 74 4.16 0.35 -4.27
N ILE A 75 4.09 -0.78 -4.97
CA ILE A 75 4.75 -1.02 -6.26
C ILE A 75 4.37 0.08 -7.27
N ARG A 76 3.07 0.37 -7.38
CA ARG A 76 2.54 1.36 -8.33
C ARG A 76 2.97 2.78 -7.97
N PHE A 77 3.10 3.07 -6.67
CA PHE A 77 3.64 4.34 -6.18
C PHE A 77 5.12 4.49 -6.57
N LEU A 78 5.93 3.49 -6.23
CA LEU A 78 7.36 3.53 -6.46
C LEU A 78 7.71 3.58 -7.96
N LYS A 79 6.87 3.03 -8.84
CA LYS A 79 7.03 3.12 -10.30
C LYS A 79 6.86 4.53 -10.87
N LYS A 80 6.23 5.47 -10.17
CA LYS A 80 6.04 6.83 -10.70
C LYS A 80 7.24 7.71 -10.31
N GLN A 81 8.22 7.78 -11.21
CA GLN A 81 9.45 8.60 -11.10
C GLN A 81 9.24 10.13 -11.21
N LYS A 82 8.05 10.60 -11.58
CA LYS A 82 7.71 12.03 -11.50
C LYS A 82 6.86 12.26 -10.25
N PHE A 83 7.35 13.11 -9.34
CA PHE A 83 6.62 13.62 -8.18
C PHE A 83 5.42 14.45 -8.63
N ILE A 84 4.38 13.76 -9.10
CA ILE A 84 3.09 14.35 -9.38
C ILE A 84 2.29 14.18 -8.09
N LEU A 85 1.82 15.29 -7.53
CA LEU A 85 1.16 15.31 -6.22
C LEU A 85 -0.15 14.49 -6.26
N ALA A 86 -0.89 14.53 -7.36
CA ALA A 86 -2.14 13.80 -7.56
C ALA A 86 -2.04 12.27 -7.32
N PRO A 87 -1.14 11.49 -7.98
CA PRO A 87 -1.01 10.07 -7.71
C PRO A 87 -0.49 9.76 -6.30
N PHE A 88 0.33 10.61 -5.69
CA PHE A 88 0.75 10.43 -4.29
C PHE A 88 -0.45 10.53 -3.34
N LEU A 89 -1.29 11.54 -3.49
CA LEU A 89 -2.50 11.71 -2.69
C LEU A 89 -3.50 10.58 -2.90
N ALA A 90 -3.67 10.09 -4.13
CA ALA A 90 -4.51 8.93 -4.41
C ALA A 90 -4.03 7.68 -3.66
N ILE A 91 -2.72 7.46 -3.58
CA ILE A 91 -2.13 6.35 -2.83
C ILE A 91 -2.29 6.53 -1.32
N GLY A 92 -2.16 7.76 -0.81
CA GLY A 92 -2.45 8.09 0.59
C GLY A 92 -3.91 7.79 0.96
N ILE A 93 -4.86 8.12 0.08
CA ILE A 93 -6.29 7.80 0.25
C ILE A 93 -6.50 6.28 0.29
N ILE A 94 -5.92 5.53 -0.66
CA ILE A 94 -6.02 4.05 -0.68
C ILE A 94 -5.43 3.45 0.60
N ALA A 95 -4.30 3.96 1.09
CA ALA A 95 -3.68 3.49 2.32
C ALA A 95 -4.57 3.73 3.56
N ALA A 96 -5.21 4.91 3.65
CA ALA A 96 -6.12 5.23 4.75
C ALA A 96 -7.42 4.41 4.70
N ILE A 97 -8.01 4.21 3.52
CA ILE A 97 -9.18 3.32 3.34
C ILE A 97 -8.83 1.91 3.81
N ARG A 98 -7.66 1.41 3.43
CA ARG A 98 -7.22 0.09 3.84
C ARG A 98 -7.05 -0.05 5.35
N ARG A 99 -6.55 1.00 6.04
CA ARG A 99 -6.45 0.99 7.50
C ARG A 99 -7.83 0.81 8.13
N ILE A 100 -8.86 1.47 7.59
CA ILE A 100 -10.26 1.29 8.04
C ILE A 100 -10.69 -0.16 7.85
N LEU A 101 -10.52 -0.73 6.65
CA LEU A 101 -10.90 -2.12 6.36
C LEU A 101 -10.19 -3.14 7.26
N LEU A 102 -8.92 -2.90 7.58
CA LEU A 102 -8.17 -3.76 8.51
C LEU A 102 -8.74 -3.69 9.92
N ILE A 103 -9.04 -2.49 10.41
CA ILE A 103 -9.63 -2.33 11.74
C ILE A 103 -11.02 -2.97 11.78
N GLU A 104 -11.85 -2.74 10.76
CA GLU A 104 -13.16 -3.36 10.63
C GLU A 104 -13.06 -4.89 10.66
N ALA A 105 -12.17 -5.50 9.87
CA ALA A 105 -11.96 -6.95 9.85
C ALA A 105 -11.52 -7.48 11.23
N GLN A 106 -10.60 -6.79 11.92
CA GLN A 106 -10.16 -7.15 13.26
C GLN A 106 -11.28 -7.03 14.31
N THR A 107 -12.15 -6.02 14.16
CA THR A 107 -13.25 -5.77 15.10
C THR A 107 -14.51 -6.57 14.78
N SER A 108 -14.66 -7.09 13.56
CA SER A 108 -15.87 -7.82 13.10
C SER A 108 -16.18 -9.09 13.89
N PHE A 109 -15.20 -9.60 14.64
CA PHE A 109 -15.35 -10.80 15.48
C PHE A 109 -15.31 -10.49 16.98
N MET A 110 -15.16 -9.21 17.35
CA MET A 110 -15.20 -8.79 18.75
C MET A 110 -16.65 -8.55 19.16
N GLU A 111 -17.05 -9.13 20.29
CA GLU A 111 -18.39 -8.91 20.86
C GLU A 111 -18.57 -7.48 21.36
N HIS A 112 -17.47 -6.81 21.75
CA HIS A 112 -17.43 -5.41 22.14
C HIS A 112 -16.27 -4.71 21.43
N VAL A 113 -16.57 -3.68 20.63
CA VAL A 113 -15.55 -2.88 19.95
C VAL A 113 -14.98 -1.85 20.93
N PRO A 114 -13.68 -1.88 21.26
CA PRO A 114 -13.10 -0.91 22.17
C PRO A 114 -13.06 0.49 21.54
N ALA A 115 -13.27 1.52 22.37
CA ALA A 115 -13.37 2.92 21.92
C ALA A 115 -12.12 3.42 21.17
N GLU A 116 -10.96 2.85 21.46
CA GLU A 116 -9.70 3.13 20.76
C GLU A 116 -9.77 2.79 19.26
N LYS A 117 -10.45 1.70 18.88
CA LYS A 117 -10.60 1.28 17.48
C LYS A 117 -11.57 2.18 16.73
N LEU A 118 -12.61 2.66 17.40
CA LEU A 118 -13.52 3.68 16.86
C LEU A 118 -12.78 5.00 16.60
N TYR A 119 -11.90 5.42 17.52
CA TYR A 119 -11.07 6.60 17.32
C TYR A 119 -10.08 6.42 16.16
N GLU A 120 -9.44 5.26 16.03
CA GLU A 120 -8.56 4.97 14.89
C GLU A 120 -9.29 5.01 13.54
N ILE A 121 -10.52 4.49 13.47
CA ILE A 121 -11.35 4.58 12.25
C ILE A 121 -11.71 6.04 11.97
N GLY A 122 -12.14 6.79 12.99
CA GLY A 122 -12.47 8.21 12.85
C GLY A 122 -11.28 9.06 12.39
N LEU A 123 -10.10 8.80 12.93
CA LEU A 123 -8.85 9.45 12.51
C LEU A 123 -8.52 9.11 11.06
N SER A 124 -8.61 7.83 10.69
CA SER A 124 -8.36 7.38 9.31
C SER A 124 -9.34 8.03 8.32
N ALA A 125 -10.62 8.15 8.69
CA ALA A 125 -11.62 8.87 7.90
C ALA A 125 -11.30 10.37 7.77
N GLY A 126 -10.86 11.01 8.85
CA GLY A 126 -10.39 12.40 8.83
C GLY A 126 -9.22 12.60 7.86
N VAL A 127 -8.23 11.69 7.89
CA VAL A 127 -7.09 11.69 6.97
C VAL A 127 -7.55 11.57 5.52
N ILE A 128 -8.51 10.68 5.21
CA ILE A 128 -9.07 10.56 3.86
C ILE A 128 -9.65 11.89 3.40
N ILE A 129 -10.47 12.55 4.23
CA ILE A 129 -11.10 13.83 3.90
C ILE A 129 -10.03 14.91 3.64
N THR A 130 -9.02 15.01 4.51
CA THR A 130 -7.91 15.96 4.33
C THR A 130 -7.16 15.71 3.01
N LEU A 131 -6.84 14.45 2.70
CA LEU A 131 -6.16 14.10 1.45
C LEU A 131 -7.04 14.34 0.22
N MET A 132 -8.36 14.11 0.31
CA MET A 132 -9.29 14.43 -0.77
C MET A 132 -9.35 15.94 -1.04
N CYS A 133 -9.40 16.78 0.01
CA CYS A 133 -9.33 18.23 -0.13
C CYS A 133 -8.01 18.66 -0.79
N ALA A 134 -6.88 18.13 -0.35
CA ALA A 134 -5.58 18.42 -0.96
C ALA A 134 -5.51 17.94 -2.43
N TYR A 135 -6.16 16.82 -2.76
CA TYR A 135 -6.17 16.27 -4.12
C TYR A 135 -6.96 17.18 -5.04
N TYR A 136 -8.14 17.62 -4.58
CA TYR A 136 -8.97 18.57 -5.29
C TYR A 136 -8.24 19.89 -5.57
N LEU A 137 -7.52 20.42 -4.57
CA LEU A 137 -6.69 21.63 -4.74
C LEU A 137 -5.55 21.42 -5.73
N SER A 138 -4.86 20.27 -5.66
CA SER A 138 -3.77 19.93 -6.59
C SER A 138 -4.25 19.87 -8.03
N VAL A 139 -5.39 19.21 -8.29
CA VAL A 139 -5.96 19.11 -9.64
C VAL A 139 -6.43 20.48 -10.15
N LYS A 140 -6.93 21.33 -9.25
CA LYS A 140 -7.36 22.68 -9.62
C LYS A 140 -6.16 23.59 -9.93
N ALA A 141 -5.05 23.48 -9.20
CA ALA A 141 -3.83 24.24 -9.44
C ALA A 141 -3.16 23.86 -10.77
N GLU A 142 -3.12 22.56 -11.09
CA GLU A 142 -2.52 22.03 -12.33
C GLU A 142 -3.31 22.45 -13.59
N LYS A 143 -4.59 22.82 -13.44
CA LYS A 143 -5.41 23.40 -14.53
C LYS A 143 -5.18 24.90 -14.76
N ILE A 144 -4.41 25.59 -13.90
CA ILE A 144 -4.21 27.05 -13.93
C ILE A 144 -2.84 27.42 -14.52
N GLU A 145 -1.92 26.46 -14.70
CA GLU A 145 -0.70 26.65 -15.48
C GLU A 145 -0.98 26.34 -16.97
N PRO A 146 -0.85 27.32 -17.89
CA PRO A 146 -1.11 27.13 -19.32
C PRO A 146 -0.03 26.32 -20.04
#